data_AF-Q113H1-F1
#
_entry.id   AF-Q113H1-F1
#
_cell.length_a   1.000
_cell.length_b   1.000
_cell.length_c   1.000
_cell.angle_alpha   90.00
_cell.angle_beta   90.00
_cell.angle_gamma   90.00
#
_symmetry.space_group_name_H-M   'P 1'
#
loop_
_entity.id
_entity.type
_entity.pdbx_description
1 polymer ?
#
loop_
_entity_poly.entity_id
_entity_poly.type
_entity_poly.pdbx_seq_one_letter_code
_entity_poly.pdbx_strand_id
1 'polypeptide(L)'
;MAGVCKIEITETVPELKTLLNHQKTVSGFQKIQALYLFKIGQVATVKELAITLGVNRITVQRWLRQYRKEGLPGLLHVKQNGGRKPAIPEEARDQLEKRLNDPDNGFESYGEIQTWLQKEYNINASYKAVYATVKYQLKTKLVKK
;
A
#
# COMPACT_ATOMS: atom_id res chain seq x y z
N MET A 1 -1.46 -30.78 18.48
CA MET A 1 -1.37 -31.93 17.56
C MET A 1 -1.37 -31.43 16.12
N ALA A 2 -0.72 -32.20 15.24
CA ALA A 2 -0.09 -31.81 13.98
C ALA A 2 -0.87 -30.83 13.10
N GLY A 3 -0.34 -29.61 12.96
CA GLY A 3 -0.77 -28.63 11.97
C GLY A 3 -0.29 -29.01 10.57
N VAL A 4 -0.81 -30.11 10.05
CA VAL A 4 -0.65 -30.48 8.64
C VAL A 4 -1.51 -29.49 7.85
N CYS A 5 -0.87 -28.47 7.28
CA CYS A 5 -1.56 -27.56 6.38
C CYS A 5 -1.78 -28.29 5.06
N LYS A 6 -2.91 -28.99 4.92
CA LYS A 6 -3.42 -29.41 3.61
C LYS A 6 -3.72 -28.13 2.82
N ILE A 7 -2.85 -27.83 1.87
CA ILE A 7 -3.01 -26.71 0.94
C ILE A 7 -2.96 -27.34 -0.44
N GLU A 8 -4.07 -27.22 -1.16
CA GLU A 8 -4.15 -27.57 -2.57
C GLU A 8 -3.47 -26.45 -3.34
N ILE A 9 -2.19 -26.64 -3.65
CA ILE A 9 -1.43 -25.73 -4.49
C ILE A 9 -1.82 -26.03 -5.92
N THR A 10 -2.49 -25.09 -6.59
CA THR A 10 -2.99 -25.25 -7.97
C THR A 10 -1.87 -25.22 -8.99
N GLU A 11 -0.78 -24.51 -8.71
CA GLU A 11 0.34 -24.37 -9.63
C GLU A 11 1.23 -25.62 -9.67
N THR A 12 1.86 -25.80 -10.82
CA THR A 12 2.80 -26.89 -11.07
C THR A 12 4.21 -26.52 -10.59
N VAL A 13 5.01 -27.54 -10.29
CA VAL A 13 6.43 -27.38 -9.91
C VAL A 13 7.25 -26.55 -10.93
N PRO A 14 7.15 -26.77 -12.27
CA PRO A 14 7.87 -25.96 -13.23
C PRO A 14 7.43 -24.49 -13.24
N GLU A 15 6.15 -24.18 -13.07
CA GLU A 15 5.65 -22.80 -12.99
C GLU A 15 6.20 -22.07 -11.75
N LEU A 16 6.25 -22.74 -10.60
CA LEU A 16 6.85 -22.15 -9.40
C LEU A 16 8.36 -21.88 -9.59
N LYS A 17 9.06 -22.76 -10.32
CA LYS A 17 10.49 -22.59 -10.62
C LYS A 17 10.76 -21.40 -11.56
N THR A 18 9.92 -21.19 -12.58
CA THR A 18 10.06 -20.01 -13.44
C THR A 18 9.76 -18.73 -12.66
N LEU A 19 8.71 -18.72 -11.84
CA LEU A 19 8.36 -17.59 -10.98
C LEU A 19 9.48 -17.23 -9.99
N LEU A 20 10.15 -18.24 -9.40
CA LEU A 20 11.31 -18.00 -8.53
C LEU A 20 12.42 -17.22 -9.25
N ASN A 21 12.72 -17.58 -10.50
CA ASN A 21 13.78 -16.93 -11.29
C ASN A 21 13.38 -15.50 -11.73
N HIS A 22 12.09 -15.26 -11.95
CA HIS A 22 11.59 -13.93 -12.35
C HIS A 22 11.45 -12.96 -11.17
N GLN A 23 11.45 -13.46 -9.93
CA GLN A 23 11.16 -12.64 -8.77
C GLN A 23 12.36 -11.76 -8.37
N LYS A 24 12.18 -10.44 -8.45
CA LYS A 24 13.23 -9.46 -8.10
C LYS A 24 13.31 -9.14 -6.60
N THR A 25 12.27 -9.44 -5.85
CA THR A 25 12.17 -9.10 -4.42
C THR A 25 12.42 -10.31 -3.54
N VAL A 26 13.22 -10.15 -2.48
CA VAL A 26 13.50 -11.22 -1.49
C VAL A 26 12.21 -11.76 -0.86
N SER A 27 11.26 -10.90 -0.50
CA SER A 27 10.00 -11.33 0.11
C SER A 27 9.15 -12.19 -0.84
N GLY A 28 9.02 -11.77 -2.10
CA GLY A 28 8.32 -12.56 -3.11
C GLY A 28 9.00 -13.91 -3.34
N PHE A 29 10.34 -13.94 -3.36
CA PHE A 29 11.11 -15.17 -3.56
C PHE A 29 10.83 -16.17 -2.43
N GLN A 30 10.92 -15.74 -1.17
CA GLN A 30 10.62 -16.59 0.00
C GLN A 30 9.18 -17.12 -0.01
N LYS A 31 8.21 -16.31 -0.47
CA LYS A 31 6.81 -16.73 -0.58
C LYS A 31 6.60 -17.81 -1.64
N ILE A 32 7.21 -17.68 -2.81
CA ILE A 32 7.13 -18.71 -3.87
C ILE A 32 7.91 -19.94 -3.45
N GLN A 33 9.07 -19.78 -2.81
CA GLN A 33 9.89 -20.88 -2.31
C GLN A 33 9.15 -21.68 -1.24
N ALA A 34 8.37 -21.01 -0.39
CA ALA A 34 7.48 -21.67 0.56
C ALA A 34 6.48 -22.61 -0.14
N LEU A 35 5.80 -22.12 -1.19
CA LEU A 35 4.86 -22.93 -1.97
C LEU A 35 5.56 -24.08 -2.68
N TYR A 36 6.74 -23.82 -3.27
CA TYR A 36 7.54 -24.83 -3.96
C TYR A 36 7.93 -25.98 -3.02
N LEU A 37 8.48 -25.68 -1.84
CA LEU A 37 8.88 -26.69 -0.84
C LEU A 37 7.70 -27.52 -0.33
N PHE A 38 6.52 -26.90 -0.17
CA PHE A 38 5.29 -27.62 0.15
C PHE A 38 4.83 -28.53 -1.00
N LYS A 39 4.90 -28.05 -2.25
CA LYS A 39 4.43 -28.80 -3.43
C LYS A 39 5.26 -30.05 -3.69
N ILE A 40 6.57 -29.97 -3.51
CA ILE A 40 7.47 -31.13 -3.67
C ILE A 40 7.46 -32.08 -2.47
N GLY A 41 6.70 -31.78 -1.42
CA GLY A 41 6.59 -32.61 -0.22
C GLY A 41 7.85 -32.66 0.65
N GLN A 42 8.84 -31.79 0.39
CA GLN A 42 10.07 -31.73 1.18
C GLN A 42 9.82 -31.23 2.61
N VAL A 43 8.70 -30.54 2.82
CA VAL A 43 8.29 -30.02 4.12
C VAL A 43 6.84 -30.41 4.41
N ALA A 44 6.63 -31.08 5.55
CA ALA A 44 5.29 -31.52 5.97
C ALA A 44 4.60 -30.48 6.87
N THR A 45 5.38 -29.65 7.56
CA THR A 45 4.84 -28.72 8.57
C THR A 45 5.27 -27.27 8.37
N VAL A 46 4.40 -26.34 8.79
CA VAL A 46 4.70 -24.90 8.75
C VAL A 46 5.92 -24.53 9.61
N LYS A 47 6.22 -25.31 10.65
CA LYS A 47 7.35 -25.07 11.54
C LYS A 47 8.68 -25.38 10.85
N GLU A 48 8.78 -26.54 10.19
CA GLU A 48 9.95 -26.91 9.39
C GLU A 48 10.18 -25.88 8.29
N LEU A 49 9.12 -25.46 7.60
CA LEU A 49 9.24 -24.49 6.52
C LEU A 49 9.78 -23.14 7.01
N ALA A 50 9.30 -22.70 8.17
CA ALA A 50 9.77 -21.50 8.83
C ALA A 50 11.27 -21.59 9.16
N ILE A 51 11.74 -22.74 9.64
CA ILE A 51 13.16 -22.98 9.93
C ILE A 51 13.98 -22.97 8.63
N THR A 52 13.54 -23.68 7.59
CA THR A 52 14.23 -23.77 6.30
C THR A 52 14.36 -22.40 5.62
N LEU A 53 13.34 -21.55 5.71
CA LEU A 53 13.34 -20.22 5.11
C LEU A 53 13.95 -19.13 6.02
N GLY A 54 14.24 -19.44 7.28
CA GLY A 54 14.71 -18.45 8.27
C GLY A 54 13.66 -17.38 8.60
N VAL A 55 12.37 -17.71 8.49
CA VAL A 55 11.24 -16.78 8.69
C VAL A 55 10.40 -17.22 9.89
N ASN A 56 9.76 -16.28 10.59
CA ASN A 56 8.88 -16.64 11.70
C ASN A 56 7.69 -17.50 11.23
N ARG A 57 7.36 -18.55 12.01
CA ARG A 57 6.19 -19.42 11.79
C ARG A 57 4.89 -18.64 11.52
N ILE A 58 4.65 -17.55 12.25
CA ILE A 58 3.42 -16.75 12.10
C ILE A 58 3.36 -16.09 10.72
N THR A 59 4.50 -15.62 10.21
CA THR A 59 4.61 -15.01 8.88
C THR A 59 4.30 -16.05 7.80
N VAL A 60 4.85 -17.25 7.92
CA VAL A 60 4.52 -18.36 7.00
C VAL A 60 3.03 -18.70 7.07
N GLN A 61 2.46 -18.84 8.27
CA GLN A 61 1.01 -19.07 8.41
C GLN A 61 0.17 -17.98 7.75
N ARG A 62 0.58 -16.71 7.87
CA ARG A 62 -0.10 -15.59 7.21
C ARG A 62 -0.02 -15.70 5.68
N TRP A 63 1.14 -16.05 5.12
CA TRP A 63 1.29 -16.28 3.68
C TRP A 63 0.40 -17.39 3.17
N LEU A 64 0.37 -18.54 3.86
CA LEU A 64 -0.47 -19.67 3.48
C LEU A 64 -1.97 -19.34 3.55
N ARG A 65 -2.40 -18.57 4.56
CA ARG A 65 -3.78 -18.07 4.65
C ARG A 65 -4.12 -17.11 3.51
N GLN A 66 -3.21 -16.21 3.16
CA GLN A 66 -3.40 -15.26 2.06
C GLN A 66 -3.49 -15.99 0.71
N TYR A 67 -2.59 -16.94 0.47
CA TYR A 67 -2.62 -17.79 -0.71
C TYR A 67 -3.93 -18.58 -0.83
N ARG A 68 -4.45 -19.15 0.27
CA ARG A 68 -5.74 -19.84 0.26
C ARG A 68 -6.92 -18.93 -0.13
N LYS A 69 -6.85 -17.64 0.17
CA LYS A 69 -7.94 -16.69 -0.09
C LYS A 69 -7.86 -16.05 -1.47
N GLU A 70 -6.65 -15.67 -1.90
CA GLU A 70 -6.43 -14.79 -3.05
C GLU A 70 -5.49 -15.42 -4.10
N GLY A 71 -5.05 -16.65 -3.89
CA GLY A 71 -4.12 -17.38 -4.76
C GLY A 71 -2.72 -16.79 -4.80
N LEU A 72 -1.95 -17.21 -5.81
CA LEU A 72 -0.63 -16.68 -6.13
C LEU A 72 -0.61 -15.15 -6.39
N PRO A 73 -1.56 -14.54 -7.13
CA PRO A 73 -1.51 -13.10 -7.38
C PRO A 73 -1.70 -12.30 -6.09
N GLY A 74 -2.59 -12.72 -5.20
CA GLY A 74 -2.75 -12.06 -3.89
C GLY A 74 -1.54 -12.23 -2.99
N LEU A 75 -0.92 -13.42 -2.98
CA LEU A 75 0.29 -13.66 -2.19
C LEU A 75 1.46 -12.74 -2.61
N LEU A 76 1.63 -12.52 -3.91
CA LEU A 76 2.67 -11.66 -4.47
C LEU A 76 2.30 -10.18 -4.48
N HIS A 77 1.01 -9.85 -4.34
CA HIS A 77 0.56 -8.47 -4.27
C HIS A 77 1.11 -7.79 -3.02
N VAL A 78 1.91 -6.75 -3.23
CA VAL A 78 2.36 -5.86 -2.16
C VAL A 78 1.24 -4.85 -1.92
N LYS A 79 0.49 -5.04 -0.84
CA LYS A 79 -0.49 -4.05 -0.42
C LYS A 79 0.26 -2.76 -0.13
N GLN A 80 0.07 -1.76 -0.99
CA GLN A 80 0.44 -0.39 -0.67
C GLN A 80 -0.53 0.05 0.42
N ASN A 81 -0.04 0.09 1.67
CA ASN A 81 -0.80 0.74 2.72
C ASN A 81 -0.89 2.22 2.31
N GLY A 82 -2.05 2.61 1.79
CA GLY A 82 -2.36 4.01 1.55
C GLY A 82 -2.03 4.77 2.82
N GLY A 83 -1.15 5.76 2.71
CA GLY A 83 -0.69 6.53 3.85
C GLY A 83 -1.85 7.22 4.57
N ARG A 84 -1.51 7.99 5.62
CA ARG A 84 -2.50 8.80 6.33
C ARG A 84 -3.34 9.60 5.33
N LYS A 85 -4.68 9.49 5.43
CA LYS A 85 -5.61 10.28 4.61
C LYS A 85 -5.20 11.76 4.69
N PRO A 86 -5.13 12.48 3.55
CA PRO A 86 -4.72 13.87 3.54
C PRO A 86 -5.65 14.69 4.44
N ALA A 87 -5.09 15.71 5.11
CA ALA A 87 -5.85 16.59 6.00
C ALA A 87 -6.92 17.42 5.27
N ILE A 88 -6.76 17.59 3.95
CA ILE A 88 -7.68 18.31 3.08
C ILE A 88 -8.28 17.29 2.10
N PRO A 89 -9.61 17.07 2.11
CA PRO A 89 -10.33 16.22 1.17
C PRO A 89 -10.14 16.66 -0.28
N GLU A 90 -10.39 15.75 -1.21
CA GLU A 90 -10.27 16.03 -2.65
C GLU A 90 -11.24 17.12 -3.11
N GLU A 91 -12.48 17.12 -2.64
CA GLU A 91 -13.47 18.18 -2.96
C GLU A 91 -12.98 19.59 -2.59
N ALA A 92 -12.43 19.73 -1.39
CA ALA A 92 -11.88 21.00 -0.92
C ALA A 92 -10.64 21.42 -1.71
N ARG A 93 -9.85 20.46 -2.20
CA ARG A 93 -8.68 20.73 -3.05
C ARG A 93 -9.08 21.21 -4.43
N ASP A 94 -10.06 20.58 -5.07
CA ASP A 94 -10.53 20.96 -6.40
C ASP A 94 -11.13 22.37 -6.41
N GLN A 95 -11.89 22.71 -5.36
CA GLN A 95 -12.44 24.06 -5.20
C GLN A 95 -11.37 25.11 -4.89
N LEU A 96 -10.33 24.73 -4.13
CA LEU A 96 -9.18 25.58 -3.86
C LEU A 96 -8.37 25.83 -5.14
N GLU A 97 -8.20 24.82 -5.98
CA GLU A 97 -7.53 24.95 -7.28
C GLU A 97 -8.27 25.88 -8.23
N LYS A 98 -9.60 25.73 -8.35
CA LYS A 98 -10.45 26.60 -9.17
C LYS A 98 -10.30 28.07 -8.74
N ARG A 99 -10.44 28.35 -7.44
CA ARG A 99 -10.30 29.71 -6.91
C ARG A 99 -8.89 30.28 -7.05
N LEU A 100 -7.85 29.45 -6.96
CA LEU A 100 -6.47 29.89 -7.18
C LEU A 100 -6.15 30.20 -8.65
N ASN A 101 -6.89 29.62 -9.60
CA ASN A 101 -6.75 29.90 -11.02
C ASN A 101 -7.58 31.12 -11.47
N ASP A 102 -8.51 31.60 -10.65
CA ASP A 102 -9.27 32.82 -10.91
C ASP A 102 -8.42 34.06 -10.56
N PRO A 103 -8.05 34.90 -11.56
CA PRO A 103 -7.14 36.04 -11.34
C PRO A 103 -7.75 37.17 -10.48
N ASP A 104 -9.08 37.18 -10.32
CA ASP A 104 -9.79 38.19 -9.53
C ASP A 104 -10.14 37.75 -8.09
N ASN A 105 -10.18 36.44 -7.81
CA ASN A 105 -10.56 35.86 -6.51
C ASN A 105 -9.46 34.96 -5.90
N GLY A 106 -8.21 35.24 -6.25
CA GLY A 106 -7.05 34.56 -5.66
C GLY A 106 -6.91 34.88 -4.17
N PHE A 107 -6.44 33.91 -3.40
CA PHE A 107 -6.11 34.13 -1.98
C PHE A 107 -4.79 34.90 -1.85
N GLU A 108 -4.77 35.93 -1.02
CA GLU A 108 -3.59 36.77 -0.79
C GLU A 108 -2.58 36.07 0.13
N SER A 109 -3.06 35.17 0.99
CA SER A 109 -2.22 34.46 1.95
C SER A 109 -2.73 33.05 2.27
N TYR A 110 -1.82 32.16 2.66
CA TYR A 110 -2.14 30.83 3.18
C TYR A 110 -3.05 30.88 4.43
N GLY A 111 -3.04 31.99 5.18
CA GLY A 111 -3.94 32.19 6.31
C GLY A 111 -5.42 32.39 5.90
N GLU A 112 -5.66 33.00 4.75
CA GLU A 112 -7.02 33.16 4.20
C GLU A 112 -7.57 31.82 3.74
N ILE A 113 -6.72 31.00 3.12
CA ILE A 113 -7.05 29.63 2.71
C ILE A 113 -7.43 28.79 3.93
N GLN A 114 -6.70 28.91 5.04
CA GLN A 114 -7.02 28.22 6.29
C GLN A 114 -8.41 28.65 6.82
N THR A 115 -8.68 29.95 6.83
CA THR A 115 -9.96 30.50 7.30
C THR A 115 -11.12 30.08 6.39
N TRP A 116 -10.89 30.04 5.07
CA TRP A 116 -11.85 29.58 4.09
C TRP A 116 -12.16 28.08 4.23
N LEU A 117 -11.14 27.24 4.39
CA LEU A 117 -11.31 25.80 4.66
C LEU A 117 -12.08 25.53 5.95
N GLN A 118 -11.87 26.37 6.98
CA GLN A 118 -12.63 26.28 8.22
C GLN A 118 -14.08 26.73 8.03
N LYS A 119 -14.36 27.77 7.24
CA LYS A 119 -15.73 28.29 7.04
C LYS A 119 -16.58 27.40 6.14
N GLU A 120 -16.07 26.96 4.99
CA GLU A 120 -16.84 26.20 4.00
C GLU A 120 -16.87 24.69 4.31
N TYR A 121 -15.77 24.14 4.80
CA TYR A 121 -15.63 22.68 5.00
C TYR A 121 -15.54 22.27 6.48
N ASN A 122 -15.51 23.22 7.42
CA ASN A 122 -15.29 22.97 8.85
C ASN A 122 -13.99 22.18 9.13
N ILE A 123 -12.98 22.37 8.28
CA ILE A 123 -11.70 21.67 8.38
C ILE A 123 -10.67 22.57 9.03
N ASN A 124 -10.25 22.20 10.24
CA ASN A 124 -9.11 22.84 10.90
C ASN A 124 -7.79 22.28 10.33
N ALA A 125 -7.45 22.71 9.12
CA ALA A 125 -6.17 22.40 8.50
C ALA A 125 -5.08 23.29 9.10
N SER A 126 -3.94 22.70 9.50
CA SER A 126 -2.81 23.50 9.95
C SER A 126 -2.18 24.27 8.79
N TYR A 127 -1.55 25.42 9.08
CA TYR A 127 -0.81 26.20 8.09
C TYR A 127 0.16 25.34 7.24
N LYS A 128 0.84 24.39 7.89
CA LYS A 128 1.76 23.46 7.22
C LYS A 128 1.04 22.52 6.23
N ALA A 129 -0.17 22.06 6.58
CA ALA A 129 -0.98 21.23 5.69
C ALA A 129 -1.45 22.04 4.47
N VAL A 130 -1.93 23.27 4.70
CA VAL A 130 -2.35 24.19 3.63
C VAL A 130 -1.17 24.49 2.69
N TYR A 131 -0.01 24.88 3.24
CA TYR A 131 1.20 25.12 2.47
C TYR A 131 1.64 23.90 1.66
N ALA A 132 1.64 22.71 2.27
CA ALA A 132 2.04 21.49 1.60
C ALA A 132 1.08 21.13 0.46
N THR A 133 -0.24 21.30 0.67
CA THR A 133 -1.26 21.07 -0.35
C THR A 133 -1.10 22.03 -1.52
N VAL A 134 -1.01 23.33 -1.27
CA VAL A 134 -0.86 24.32 -2.35
C VAL A 134 0.45 24.11 -3.13
N LYS A 135 1.59 23.95 -2.42
CA LYS A 135 2.90 23.85 -3.06
C LYS A 135 3.15 22.54 -3.79
N TYR A 136 2.84 21.40 -3.17
CA TYR A 136 3.19 20.09 -3.73
C TYR A 136 2.07 19.46 -4.55
N GLN A 137 0.81 19.74 -4.23
CA GLN A 137 -0.32 19.11 -4.89
C GLN A 137 -0.91 19.98 -6.01
N LEU A 138 -1.05 21.29 -5.77
CA LEU A 138 -1.63 22.20 -6.76
C LEU A 138 -0.58 22.86 -7.66
N LYS A 139 0.69 22.92 -7.22
CA LYS A 139 1.82 23.52 -7.96
C LYS A 139 1.54 24.94 -8.49
N THR A 140 0.53 25.62 -7.95
CA THR A 140 0.16 26.97 -8.34
C THR A 140 1.03 27.98 -7.57
N LYS A 141 1.37 29.08 -8.24
CA LYS A 141 2.00 30.22 -7.59
C LYS A 141 0.87 31.11 -7.07
N LEU A 142 0.90 31.44 -5.77
CA LEU A 142 0.03 32.50 -5.25
C LEU A 142 0.29 33.76 -6.07
N VAL A 143 -0.78 34.32 -6.63
CA VAL A 143 -0.72 35.62 -7.32
C VAL A 143 -0.62 36.67 -6.23
N LYS A 144 0.55 37.30 -6.11
CA LYS A 144 0.66 38.55 -5.34
C LYS A 144 0.07 39.67 -6.19
N LYS A 145 -1.02 40.29 -5.74
CA LYS A 145 -1.41 41.64 -6.16
C LYS A 145 -0.54 42.66 -5.41
#